data_AF-A0A8D9E5B5-F1
#
_entry.id   AF-A0A8D9E5B5-F1
#
_cell.length_a   1.000
_cell.length_b   1.000
_cell.length_c   1.000
_cell.angle_alpha   90.00
_cell.angle_beta   90.00
_cell.angle_gamma   90.00
#
_symmetry.space_group_name_H-M   'P 1'
#
loop_
_entity.id
_entity.type
_entity.pdbx_description
1 polymer ?
#
loop_
_entity_poly.entity_id
_entity_poly.type
_entity_poly.pdbx_seq_one_letter_code
_entity_poly.pdbx_strand_id
1 'polypeptide(L)'
;MDSLYKSCVWLATQARRDDLKWQNIALIVFSHTTAVWGLFKYGGQVKLATVLFAYVIGGIGGFGVTAGAHRLWTHRTYKAKWPLRVILLFCYSVAGQNSLFDWVRDHRVHHKF
;
A
#
# COMPACT_ATOMS: atom_id res chain seq x y z
N MET A 1 24.21 15.62 30.67
CA MET A 1 22.97 15.83 29.87
C MET A 1 22.78 14.81 28.75
N ASP A 2 23.76 13.94 28.44
CA ASP A 2 23.65 12.95 27.33
C ASP A 2 22.93 11.64 27.65
N SER A 3 22.77 11.29 28.94
CA SER A 3 22.12 10.03 29.34
C SER A 3 20.59 10.08 29.16
N LEU A 4 19.96 11.19 29.55
CA LEU A 4 18.51 11.37 29.45
C LEU A 4 18.01 11.50 28.00
N TYR A 5 18.80 12.12 27.12
CA TYR A 5 18.47 12.24 25.69
C TYR A 5 18.48 10.87 25.01
N LYS A 6 19.50 10.04 25.29
CA LYS A 6 19.58 8.68 24.75
C LYS A 6 18.43 7.80 25.26
N SER A 7 18.11 7.85 26.56
CA SER A 7 16.98 7.10 27.12
C SER A 7 15.63 7.51 26.51
N CYS A 8 15.42 8.80 26.22
CA CYS A 8 14.18 9.27 25.58
C CYS A 8 14.05 8.80 24.12
N VAL A 9 15.18 8.76 23.38
CA VAL A 9 15.25 8.22 22.02
C VAL A 9 15.01 6.72 21.99
N TRP A 10 15.54 5.96 22.96
CA TRP A 10 15.27 4.52 23.10
C TRP A 10 13.82 4.20 23.47
N LEU A 11 13.17 5.05 24.27
CA LEU A 11 11.74 4.90 24.58
C LEU A 11 10.83 5.20 23.38
N ALA A 12 11.27 6.05 22.45
CA ALA A 12 10.54 6.37 21.23
C ALA A 12 10.74 5.31 20.12
N THR A 13 11.88 4.61 20.09
CA THR A 13 12.13 3.48 19.17
C THR A 13 11.60 2.14 19.69
N GLN A 14 11.14 2.10 20.93
CA GLN A 14 10.30 1.03 21.46
C GLN A 14 8.89 1.15 20.84
N ALA A 15 8.76 0.90 19.54
CA ALA A 15 7.51 0.33 19.04
C ALA A 15 7.31 -0.94 19.86
N ARG A 16 6.49 -0.81 20.90
CA ARG A 16 6.28 -1.85 21.90
C ARG A 16 5.94 -3.10 21.12
N ARG A 17 6.70 -4.17 21.35
CA ARG A 17 6.51 -5.49 20.72
C ARG A 17 5.07 -6.04 20.91
N ASP A 18 4.28 -5.35 21.73
CA ASP A 18 2.96 -5.73 22.23
C ASP A 18 1.79 -5.14 21.42
N ASP A 19 1.99 -4.16 20.52
CA ASP A 19 0.90 -3.58 19.71
C ASP A 19 0.74 -4.27 18.35
N LEU A 20 0.68 -5.61 18.37
CA LEU A 20 0.40 -6.40 17.17
C LEU A 20 -1.02 -6.14 16.68
N LYS A 21 -1.14 -5.57 15.48
CA LYS A 21 -2.43 -5.40 14.79
C LYS A 21 -2.86 -6.73 14.18
N TRP A 22 -3.43 -7.61 15.00
CA TRP A 22 -3.86 -8.95 14.62
C TRP A 22 -4.80 -8.99 13.40
N GLN A 23 -5.64 -7.97 13.22
CA GLN A 23 -6.49 -7.85 12.02
C GLN A 23 -5.65 -7.75 10.73
N ASN A 24 -4.63 -6.91 10.71
CA ASN A 24 -3.74 -6.77 9.57
C ASN A 24 -2.95 -8.06 9.33
N ILE A 25 -2.46 -8.68 10.41
CA ILE A 25 -1.74 -9.97 10.35
C ILE A 25 -2.64 -11.03 9.72
N ALA A 26 -3.86 -11.19 10.24
CA ALA A 26 -4.82 -12.18 9.75
C ALA A 26 -5.17 -11.93 8.27
N LEU A 27 -5.45 -10.68 7.88
CA LEU A 27 -5.79 -10.34 6.50
C LEU A 27 -4.63 -10.60 5.52
N ILE A 28 -3.41 -10.23 5.89
CA ILE A 28 -2.22 -10.47 5.05
C ILE A 28 -1.97 -11.97 4.92
N VAL A 29 -1.97 -12.72 6.03
CA VAL A 29 -1.76 -14.18 6.01
C VAL A 29 -2.85 -14.87 5.19
N PHE A 30 -4.11 -14.51 5.38
CA PHE A 30 -5.23 -15.04 4.61
C PHE A 30 -5.08 -14.75 3.11
N SER A 31 -4.73 -13.51 2.75
CA SER A 31 -4.57 -13.12 1.33
C SER A 31 -3.42 -13.87 0.64
N HIS A 32 -2.30 -14.07 1.32
CA HIS A 32 -1.15 -14.76 0.74
C HIS A 32 -1.35 -16.28 0.68
N THR A 33 -1.95 -16.88 1.71
CA THR A 33 -2.24 -18.32 1.71
C THR A 33 -3.26 -18.69 0.63
N THR A 34 -4.32 -17.89 0.46
CA THR A 34 -5.30 -18.08 -0.62
C THR A 34 -4.69 -17.90 -2.01
N ALA A 35 -3.80 -16.92 -2.20
CA ALA A 35 -3.10 -16.73 -3.48
C ALA A 35 -2.21 -17.93 -3.84
N VAL A 36 -1.41 -18.42 -2.89
CA VAL A 36 -0.54 -19.59 -3.09
C VAL A 36 -1.37 -20.83 -3.37
N TRP A 37 -2.40 -21.10 -2.57
CA TRP A 37 -3.29 -22.23 -2.76
C TRP A 37 -4.00 -22.18 -4.13
N GLY A 38 -4.51 -21.01 -4.54
CA GLY A 38 -5.15 -20.81 -5.82
C GLY A 38 -4.21 -21.05 -7.00
N LEU A 39 -2.95 -20.61 -6.89
CA LEU A 39 -1.94 -20.85 -7.91
C LEU A 39 -1.62 -22.35 -8.06
N PHE A 40 -1.45 -23.08 -6.95
CA PHE A 40 -1.23 -24.53 -7.00
C PHE A 40 -2.42 -25.29 -7.59
N LYS A 41 -3.64 -24.88 -7.23
CA LYS A 41 -4.87 -25.56 -7.66
C LYS A 41 -5.23 -25.28 -9.12
N TYR A 42 -5.06 -24.04 -9.56
CA TYR A 42 -5.61 -23.56 -10.84
C TYR A 42 -4.57 -23.03 -11.83
N GLY A 43 -3.31 -22.82 -11.42
CA GLY A 43 -2.31 -22.10 -12.22
C GLY A 43 -2.04 -22.67 -13.61
N GLY A 44 -2.14 -24.00 -13.80
CA GLY A 44 -1.99 -24.65 -15.10
C GLY A 44 -3.28 -24.69 -15.95
N GLN A 45 -4.41 -24.25 -15.40
CA GLN A 45 -5.74 -24.41 -16.00
C GLN A 45 -6.41 -23.06 -16.31
N VAL A 46 -5.73 -21.95 -16.05
CA VAL A 46 -6.29 -20.61 -16.30
C VAL A 46 -6.30 -20.27 -17.78
N LYS A 47 -7.36 -19.59 -18.22
CA LYS A 47 -7.45 -19.05 -19.57
C LYS A 47 -6.51 -17.85 -19.70
N LEU A 48 -5.94 -17.64 -20.89
CA LEU A 48 -5.14 -16.45 -21.19
C LEU A 48 -5.87 -15.15 -20.85
N ALA A 49 -7.19 -15.10 -21.07
CA ALA A 49 -8.03 -13.97 -20.70
C ALA A 49 -7.96 -13.63 -19.20
N THR A 50 -7.92 -14.64 -18.31
CA THR A 50 -7.79 -14.45 -16.86
C THR A 50 -6.43 -13.87 -16.50
N VAL A 51 -5.37 -14.36 -17.17
CA VAL A 51 -4.00 -13.84 -16.98
C VAL A 51 -3.91 -12.37 -17.42
N LEU A 52 -4.42 -12.05 -18.61
CA LEU A 52 -4.45 -10.68 -19.12
C LEU A 52 -5.27 -9.76 -18.21
N PHE A 53 -6.43 -10.22 -17.75
CA PHE A 53 -7.26 -9.49 -16.80
C PHE A 53 -6.48 -9.18 -15.51
N ALA A 54 -5.78 -10.16 -14.93
CA ALA A 54 -4.97 -9.95 -13.73
C ALA A 54 -3.87 -8.91 -13.95
N TYR A 55 -3.16 -8.94 -15.08
CA TYR A 55 -2.16 -7.94 -15.43
C TYR A 55 -2.75 -6.55 -15.61
N VAL A 56 -3.90 -6.43 -16.27
CA VAL A 56 -4.59 -5.13 -16.46
C VAL A 56 -5.02 -4.54 -15.13
N ILE A 57 -5.65 -5.34 -14.26
CA ILE A 57 -6.09 -4.88 -12.93
C ILE A 57 -4.89 -4.49 -12.05
N GLY A 58 -3.82 -5.31 -12.05
CA GLY A 58 -2.58 -4.98 -11.35
C GLY A 58 -1.94 -3.68 -11.87
N GLY A 59 -1.95 -3.48 -13.18
CA GLY A 59 -1.48 -2.26 -13.83
C GLY A 59 -2.30 -1.02 -13.44
N ILE A 60 -3.63 -1.14 -13.39
CA ILE A 60 -4.53 -0.06 -12.92
C ILE A 60 -4.23 0.30 -11.47
N GLY A 61 -4.07 -0.70 -10.59
CA GLY A 61 -3.69 -0.48 -9.19
C GLY A 61 -2.34 0.22 -9.07
N GLY A 62 -1.32 -0.29 -9.76
CA GLY A 62 0.02 0.30 -9.79
C GLY A 62 0.03 1.74 -10.31
N PHE A 63 -0.77 2.03 -11.33
CA PHE A 63 -0.93 3.39 -11.86
C PHE A 63 -1.59 4.34 -10.84
N GLY A 64 -2.63 3.88 -10.13
CA GLY A 64 -3.27 4.64 -9.06
C GLY A 64 -2.31 5.00 -7.92
N VAL A 65 -1.43 4.07 -7.52
CA VAL A 65 -0.39 4.33 -6.51
C VAL A 65 0.66 5.31 -7.04
N THR A 66 1.20 5.05 -8.23
CA THR A 66 2.36 5.81 -8.74
C THR A 66 1.98 7.19 -9.28
N ALA A 67 1.01 7.28 -10.19
CA ALA A 67 0.57 8.54 -10.76
C ALA A 67 -0.30 9.32 -9.76
N GLY A 68 -1.15 8.60 -9.00
CA GLY A 68 -2.02 9.17 -7.98
C GLY A 68 -1.32 9.39 -6.66
N ALA A 69 -1.37 8.38 -5.77
CA ALA A 69 -0.98 8.51 -4.35
C ALA A 69 0.40 9.16 -4.19
N HIS A 70 1.38 8.67 -4.93
CA HIS A 70 2.77 9.11 -4.88
C HIS A 70 2.99 10.50 -5.52
N ARG A 71 2.72 10.65 -6.83
CA ARG A 71 3.09 11.87 -7.56
C ARG A 71 2.11 13.03 -7.36
N LEU A 72 0.81 12.77 -7.43
CA LEU A 72 -0.22 13.81 -7.33
C LEU A 72 -0.52 14.25 -5.90
N TRP A 73 -0.74 13.30 -4.99
CA TRP A 73 -1.19 13.63 -3.63
C TRP A 73 -0.04 13.80 -2.64
N THR A 74 0.98 12.94 -2.70
CA THR A 74 2.16 13.09 -1.83
C THR A 74 3.08 14.20 -2.29
N HIS A 75 3.66 14.09 -3.48
CA HIS A 75 4.75 14.98 -3.95
C HIS A 75 4.28 16.23 -4.70
N ARG A 76 2.99 16.32 -5.04
CA ARG A 76 2.41 17.47 -5.76
C ARG A 76 3.16 17.83 -7.05
N THR A 77 3.71 16.84 -7.76
CA THR A 77 4.56 17.09 -8.94
C THR A 77 3.79 17.63 -10.15
N TYR A 78 2.46 17.49 -10.14
CA TYR A 78 1.57 18.06 -11.16
C TYR A 78 0.21 18.41 -10.57
N LYS A 79 -0.57 19.22 -11.30
CA LYS A 79 -1.95 19.59 -10.95
C LYS A 79 -2.92 18.87 -11.88
N ALA A 80 -3.79 18.04 -11.32
CA ALA A 80 -4.89 17.38 -12.04
C ALA A 80 -6.21 18.15 -11.88
N LYS A 81 -7.02 18.21 -12.95
CA LYS A 81 -8.44 18.63 -12.87
C LYS A 81 -9.28 17.53 -12.21
N TRP A 82 -10.48 17.87 -11.75
CA TRP A 82 -11.35 16.99 -10.97
C TRP A 82 -11.59 15.60 -11.60
N PRO A 83 -11.87 15.46 -12.92
CA PRO A 83 -12.11 14.15 -13.52
C PRO A 83 -10.93 13.18 -13.36
N LEU A 84 -9.71 13.67 -13.59
CA LEU A 84 -8.50 12.85 -13.46
C LEU A 84 -8.23 12.46 -11.99
N ARG A 85 -8.56 13.35 -11.03
CA ARG A 85 -8.43 13.02 -9.60
C ARG A 85 -9.34 11.87 -9.21
N VAL A 86 -10.57 11.85 -9.72
CA VAL A 86 -11.54 10.78 -9.47
C VAL A 86 -11.07 9.47 -10.10
N ILE A 87 -10.61 9.50 -11.35
CA ILE A 87 -10.07 8.32 -12.04
C ILE A 87 -8.90 7.72 -11.24
N LEU A 88 -7.93 8.54 -10.85
CA LEU A 88 -6.77 8.09 -10.09
C LEU A 88 -7.14 7.55 -8.70
N LEU A 89 -8.20 8.08 -8.09
CA LEU A 89 -8.70 7.58 -6.80
C LEU A 89 -9.31 6.18 -6.96
N PHE A 90 -10.10 5.95 -8.02
CA PHE A 90 -10.60 4.61 -8.34
C PHE A 90 -9.45 3.64 -8.65
N CYS A 91 -8.48 4.06 -9.48
CA CYS A 91 -7.29 3.26 -9.74
C CYS A 91 -6.54 2.91 -8.44
N TYR A 92 -6.42 3.85 -7.50
CA TYR A 92 -5.77 3.60 -6.21
C TYR A 92 -6.58 2.61 -5.35
N SER A 93 -7.91 2.71 -5.36
CA SER A 93 -8.77 1.78 -4.60
C SER A 93 -8.60 0.32 -5.05
N VAL A 94 -8.33 0.09 -6.34
CA VAL A 94 -8.01 -1.24 -6.90
C VAL A 94 -6.70 -1.81 -6.34
N ALA A 95 -5.77 -0.97 -5.89
CA ALA A 95 -4.48 -1.42 -5.34
C ALA A 95 -4.61 -2.11 -3.97
N GLY A 96 -5.75 -1.99 -3.29
CA GLY A 96 -6.00 -2.65 -2.00
C GLY A 96 -5.06 -2.21 -0.87
N GLN A 97 -4.52 -0.99 -0.95
CA GLN A 97 -3.65 -0.44 0.10
C GLN A 97 -4.46 0.28 1.19
N ASN A 98 -3.76 0.86 2.17
CA ASN A 98 -4.37 1.69 3.21
C ASN A 98 -5.17 2.86 2.62
N SER A 99 -5.86 3.62 3.48
CA SER A 99 -6.53 4.85 3.03
C SER A 99 -5.53 5.78 2.33
N LEU A 100 -5.99 6.50 1.29
CA LEU A 100 -5.15 7.45 0.56
C LEU A 100 -4.50 8.47 1.50
N PHE A 101 -5.23 8.89 2.54
CA PHE A 101 -4.72 9.85 3.52
C PHE A 101 -3.57 9.28 4.34
N ASP A 102 -3.73 8.06 4.87
CA ASP A 102 -2.67 7.38 5.64
C ASP A 102 -1.44 7.15 4.78
N TRP A 103 -1.63 6.68 3.54
CA TRP A 103 -0.54 6.46 2.61
C TRP A 103 0.25 7.73 2.32
N VAL A 104 -0.46 8.84 2.06
CA VAL A 104 0.18 10.14 1.80
C VAL A 104 0.93 10.66 3.03
N ARG A 105 0.32 10.53 4.23
CA ARG A 105 0.96 10.92 5.49
C ARG A 105 2.26 10.13 5.68
N ASP A 106 2.16 8.81 5.64
CA ASP A 106 3.27 7.91 5.95
C ASP A 106 4.40 8.08 4.92
N HIS A 107 4.06 8.26 3.64
CA HIS A 107 5.06 8.50 2.58
C HIS A 107 5.78 9.85 2.76
N ARG A 108 5.09 10.91 3.20
CA ARG A 108 5.76 12.19 3.51
C ARG A 108 6.70 12.08 4.70
N VAL A 109 6.31 11.32 5.72
CA VAL A 109 7.18 11.03 6.87
C VAL A 109 8.41 10.24 6.41
N HIS A 110 8.22 9.22 5.56
CA HIS A 110 9.30 8.42 4.99
C HIS A 110 10.32 9.22 4.15
N HIS A 111 9.90 10.31 3.50
CA HIS A 111 10.84 11.19 2.78
C HIS A 111 11.50 12.25 3.69
N LYS A 112 10.91 12.53 4.85
CA LYS A 112 11.40 13.59 5.76
C LYS A 112 12.51 13.09 6.69
N PHE A 113 12.50 11.82 7.04
CA PHE A 113 13.41 11.17 7.99
C PHE A 113 14.04 9.95 7.34
#